data_AF-A0A832X2Q6-F1
#
_entry.id   AF-A0A832X2Q6-F1
#
_cell.length_a   1.000
_cell.length_b   1.000
_cell.length_c   1.000
_cell.angle_alpha   90.00
_cell.angle_beta   90.00
_cell.angle_gamma   90.00
#
_symmetry.space_group_name_H-M   'P 1'
#
loop_
_entity.id
_entity.type
_entity.pdbx_description
1 polymer ?
#
loop_
_entity_poly.entity_id
_entity_poly.type
_entity_poly.pdbx_seq_one_letter_code
_entity_poly.pdbx_strand_id
1 'polypeptide(L)'
;MNGKRIGIFGLLMAVIVFGMVFSGCTQNTSTQSSNVKLSQTGSSTVLPLAIAWAEQFEGAQISVSGGGSSHGLNSLLKGEAD
;
A
#
# COMPACT_ATOMS: atom_id res chain seq x y z
N MET A 1 -21.72 51.29 19.15
CA MET A 1 -22.13 49.87 19.10
C MET A 1 -21.06 49.01 18.40
N ASN A 2 -19.76 49.27 18.65
CA ASN A 2 -18.70 48.90 17.68
C ASN A 2 -17.65 47.93 18.25
N GLY A 3 -17.50 47.84 19.59
CA GLY A 3 -16.51 46.94 20.21
C GLY A 3 -16.85 45.45 20.11
N LYS A 4 -18.15 45.09 20.18
CA LYS A 4 -18.61 43.70 20.02
C LYS A 4 -18.33 43.14 18.62
N ARG A 5 -18.37 43.99 17.59
CA ARG A 5 -18.10 43.57 16.20
C ARG A 5 -16.62 43.31 15.96
N ILE A 6 -15.73 44.15 16.50
CA ILE A 6 -14.27 43.93 16.44
C ILE A 6 -13.88 42.61 17.14
N GLY A 7 -14.46 42.31 18.31
CA GLY A 7 -14.19 41.07 19.04
C GLY A 7 -14.63 39.81 18.28
N ILE A 8 -15.79 39.88 17.62
CA ILE A 8 -16.30 38.76 16.79
C ILE A 8 -15.40 38.53 15.57
N PHE A 9 -14.94 39.59 14.90
CA PHE A 9 -14.02 39.46 13.77
C PHE A 9 -12.65 38.90 14.19
N GLY A 10 -12.12 39.32 15.34
CA GLY A 10 -10.88 38.77 15.89
C GLY A 10 -10.99 37.29 16.25
N LEU A 11 -12.12 36.89 16.84
CA LEU A 11 -12.38 35.49 17.19
C LEU A 11 -12.54 34.61 15.95
N LEU A 12 -13.20 35.10 14.90
CA LEU A 12 -13.32 34.41 13.61
C LEU A 12 -11.96 34.15 12.96
N MET A 13 -11.05 35.13 12.97
CA MET A 13 -9.70 34.96 12.43
C MET A 13 -8.85 33.97 13.23
N ALA A 14 -9.00 33.96 14.56
CA ALA A 14 -8.30 33.00 15.41
C ALA A 14 -8.71 31.54 15.14
N VAL A 15 -10.01 31.28 14.92
CA VAL A 15 -10.54 29.95 14.60
C VAL A 15 -10.03 29.46 13.25
N ILE A 16 -9.97 30.34 12.26
CA ILE A 16 -9.47 30.02 10.91
C ILE A 16 -7.98 29.64 10.94
N VAL A 17 -7.16 30.41 11.66
CA VAL A 17 -5.72 30.12 11.81
C VAL A 17 -5.49 28.83 12.59
N PHE A 18 -6.28 28.57 13.64
CA PHE A 18 -6.20 27.33 14.42
C PHE A 18 -6.60 26.09 13.60
N GLY A 19 -7.57 26.23 12.68
CA GLY A 19 -7.97 25.17 11.76
C GLY A 19 -6.90 24.77 10.75
N MET A 20 -6.11 25.72 10.25
CA MET A 20 -5.04 25.42 9.28
C MET A 20 -3.88 24.61 9.88
N VAL A 21 -3.62 24.76 11.19
CA VAL A 21 -2.56 23.99 11.88
C VAL A 21 -2.91 22.50 11.97
N PHE A 22 -4.21 22.14 11.96
CA PHE A 22 -4.66 20.74 12.02
C PHE A 22 -4.77 20.05 10.65
N SER A 23 -4.92 20.80 9.55
CA SER A 23 -5.02 20.21 8.19
C SER A 23 -3.67 19.76 7.60
N GLY A 24 -2.54 20.12 8.21
CA GLY A 24 -1.20 19.71 7.75
C GLY A 24 -0.81 18.27 8.09
N CYS A 25 -1.51 17.61 9.01
CA CYS A 25 -1.23 16.23 9.43
C CYS A 25 -2.17 15.19 8.82
N THR A 26 -3.13 15.59 7.96
CA THR A 26 -3.84 14.61 7.13
C THR A 26 -2.96 14.29 5.93
N GLN A 27 -1.91 13.52 6.20
CA GLN A 27 -1.23 12.78 5.18
C GLN A 27 -2.28 11.80 4.68
N ASN A 28 -2.97 12.16 3.59
CA ASN A 28 -3.66 11.22 2.73
C ASN A 28 -2.56 10.35 2.12
N THR A 29 -1.93 9.52 2.95
CA THR A 29 -1.42 8.25 2.49
C THR A 29 -2.68 7.52 2.06
N SER A 30 -3.10 7.78 0.83
CA SER A 30 -3.72 6.74 0.03
C SER A 30 -2.67 5.63 -0.02
N THR A 31 -2.58 4.86 1.07
CA THR A 31 -2.28 3.45 1.00
C THR A 31 -3.44 2.89 0.18
N GLN A 32 -3.42 3.15 -1.13
CA GLN A 32 -3.79 2.10 -2.05
C GLN A 32 -2.84 0.97 -1.71
N SER A 33 -3.25 0.15 -0.74
CA SER A 33 -2.91 -1.25 -0.74
C SER A 33 -3.52 -1.77 -2.04
N SER A 34 -2.85 -1.48 -3.15
CA SER A 34 -3.03 -2.22 -4.37
C SER A 34 -2.75 -3.64 -3.95
N ASN A 35 -3.80 -4.46 -3.93
CA ASN A 35 -3.70 -5.88 -3.58
C ASN A 35 -2.88 -6.55 -4.69
N VAL A 36 -1.55 -6.39 -4.62
CA VAL A 36 -0.61 -6.94 -5.59
C VAL A 36 -0.71 -8.44 -5.44
N LYS A 37 -1.06 -9.11 -6.53
CA LYS A 37 -1.09 -10.57 -6.61
C LYS A 37 0.05 -11.01 -7.49
N LEU A 38 0.85 -11.94 -7.00
CA LEU A 38 1.96 -12.53 -7.75
C LEU A 38 1.74 -14.03 -7.85
N SER A 39 2.01 -14.59 -9.02
CA SER A 39 1.95 -16.01 -9.33
C SER A 39 3.36 -16.51 -9.62
N GLN A 40 3.90 -17.35 -8.75
CA GLN A 40 5.25 -17.90 -8.87
C GLN A 40 5.21 -19.40 -9.14
N THR A 41 5.90 -19.84 -10.19
CA THR A 41 6.12 -21.25 -10.47
C THR A 41 7.53 -21.54 -10.97
N GLY A 42 8.06 -22.73 -10.67
CA GLY A 42 9.39 -23.11 -11.09
C GLY A 42 9.97 -24.32 -10.38
N SER A 43 11.23 -24.22 -9.95
CA SER A 43 12.02 -25.33 -9.42
C SER A 43 11.36 -25.98 -8.20
N SER A 44 11.06 -27.27 -8.32
CA SER A 44 10.51 -28.07 -7.22
C SER A 44 11.52 -28.25 -6.07
N THR A 45 12.82 -28.11 -6.34
CA THR A 45 13.87 -28.23 -5.31
C THR A 45 13.79 -27.12 -4.27
N VAL A 46 13.35 -25.93 -4.65
CA VAL A 46 13.26 -24.75 -3.75
C VAL A 46 11.83 -24.42 -3.34
N LEU A 47 10.84 -25.22 -3.77
CA LEU A 47 9.42 -24.98 -3.49
C LEU A 47 9.12 -24.75 -1.99
N PRO A 48 9.64 -25.57 -1.05
CA PRO A 48 9.37 -25.34 0.37
C PRO A 48 9.88 -24.00 0.89
N LEU A 49 11.04 -23.54 0.38
CA LEU A 49 11.61 -22.24 0.73
C LEU A 49 10.78 -21.09 0.14
N ALA A 50 10.35 -21.21 -1.11
CA ALA A 50 9.53 -20.22 -1.78
C ALA A 50 8.19 -20.01 -1.06
N ILE A 51 7.56 -21.10 -0.58
CA ILE A 51 6.34 -21.03 0.24
C ILE A 51 6.62 -20.30 1.55
N ALA A 52 7.68 -20.66 2.27
CA ALA A 52 8.02 -20.03 3.55
C ALA A 52 8.27 -18.51 3.41
N TRP A 53 8.87 -18.06 2.30
CA TRP A 53 9.02 -16.64 2.02
C TRP A 53 7.72 -15.95 1.64
N ALA A 54 6.86 -16.61 0.87
CA ALA A 54 5.54 -16.10 0.50
C ALA A 54 4.64 -15.89 1.72
N GLU A 55 4.68 -16.80 2.71
CA GLU A 55 3.92 -16.70 3.95
C GLU A 55 4.38 -15.53 4.84
N GLN A 56 5.68 -15.20 4.81
CA GLN A 56 6.26 -14.14 5.64
C GLN A 56 6.13 -12.75 5.00
N PHE A 57 5.92 -12.66 3.69
CA PHE A 57 5.92 -11.40 2.96
C PHE A 57 4.52 -10.76 2.95
N GLU A 58 4.40 -9.57 3.55
CA GLU A 58 3.12 -8.86 3.66
C GLU A 58 2.83 -7.87 2.51
N GLY A 59 3.78 -7.67 1.59
CA GLY A 59 3.67 -6.66 0.53
C GLY A 59 2.82 -7.07 -0.68
N ALA A 60 2.46 -8.36 -0.79
CA ALA A 60 1.68 -8.93 -1.89
C ALA A 60 1.03 -10.26 -1.48
N GLN A 61 -0.04 -10.65 -2.15
CA GLN A 61 -0.55 -12.02 -2.11
C GLN A 61 0.21 -12.86 -3.13
N ILE A 62 1.08 -13.75 -2.67
CA ILE A 62 1.92 -14.59 -3.53
C ILE A 62 1.34 -16.00 -3.57
N SER A 63 1.00 -16.49 -4.77
CA SER A 63 0.65 -17.89 -5.02
C SER A 63 1.89 -18.62 -5.52
N VAL A 64 2.29 -19.70 -4.83
CA VAL A 64 3.50 -20.45 -5.18
C VAL A 64 3.13 -21.87 -5.61
N SER A 65 3.70 -22.32 -6.72
CA SER A 65 3.57 -23.69 -7.23
C SER A 65 4.91 -24.25 -7.71
N GLY A 66 5.01 -25.58 -7.82
CA GLY A 66 6.20 -26.27 -8.32
C GLY A 66 5.92 -27.05 -9.61
N GLY A 67 6.90 -27.09 -10.51
CA GLY A 67 6.83 -27.85 -11.77
C GLY A 67 8.19 -28.17 -12.41
N GLY A 68 9.30 -27.74 -11.79
CA GLY A 68 10.65 -27.78 -12.34
C GLY A 68 11.06 -26.46 -13.01
N SER A 69 12.36 -26.21 -13.13
CA SER A 69 12.89 -24.94 -13.65
C SER A 69 12.49 -24.68 -15.11
N SER A 70 12.43 -25.72 -15.95
CA SER A 70 11.99 -25.61 -17.34
C SER A 70 10.51 -25.23 -17.44
N HIS A 71 9.67 -25.77 -16.56
CA HIS A 71 8.26 -25.38 -16.45
C HIS A 71 8.14 -23.92 -16.06
N GLY A 72 8.88 -23.46 -15.05
CA GLY A 72 8.89 -22.05 -14.61
C GLY A 72 9.28 -21.09 -15.74
N LEU A 73 10.36 -21.37 -16.46
CA LEU A 73 10.76 -20.55 -17.62
C LEU A 73 9.67 -20.51 -18.71
N ASN A 74 9.05 -21.65 -19.00
CA ASN A 74 7.97 -21.71 -19.97
C ASN A 74 6.73 -20.91 -19.52
N SER A 75 6.35 -20.98 -18.24
CA SER A 75 5.25 -20.19 -17.67
C SER A 75 5.53 -18.69 -17.72
N LEU A 76 6.77 -18.26 -17.43
CA LEU A 76 7.18 -16.85 -17.60
C LEU A 76 7.05 -16.38 -19.05
N LEU A 77 7.52 -17.17 -20.02
CA LEU A 77 7.41 -16.83 -21.45
C LEU A 77 5.95 -16.74 -21.93
N LYS A 78 5.04 -17.44 -21.26
CA LYS A 78 3.60 -17.40 -21.54
C LYS A 78 2.85 -16.32 -20.76
N GLY A 79 3.49 -15.65 -19.80
CA GLY A 79 2.84 -14.71 -18.88
C GLY A 79 1.90 -15.39 -17.87
N GLU A 80 2.12 -16.67 -17.56
CA GLU A 80 1.40 -17.42 -16.52
C GLU A 80 2.02 -17.26 -15.12
N ALA A 81 3.23 -16.70 -15.07
CA ALA A 81 3.97 -16.39 -13.86
C ALA A 81 4.55 -14.97 -13.94
N ASP A 82 4.78 -14.37 -12.78
CA ASP A 82 5.35 -13.02 -12.60
C ASP A 82 6.86 -13.05 -12.31
#